data_AF-A0A257MQA6-F1
#
_entry.id   AF-A0A257MQA6-F1
#
_cell.length_a   1.000
_cell.length_b   1.000
_cell.length_c   1.000
_cell.angle_alpha   90.00
_cell.angle_beta   90.00
_cell.angle_gamma   90.00
#
_symmetry.space_group_name_H-M   'P 1'
#
loop_
_entity.id
_entity.type
_entity.pdbx_description
1 polymer ?
#
loop_
_entity_poly.entity_id
_entity_poly.type
_entity_poly.pdbx_seq_one_letter_code
_entity_poly.pdbx_strand_id
1 'polypeptide(L)'
;FQAHGSLKHVLVVDSDIDIYDGRDLEFAIATRMRGDEDLVIHPNVRGSTLDPRSIDGITTKVGVDATARLDRLWKFQRVTPKGEG
;
A
#
# COMPACT_ATOMS: atom_id res chain seq x y z
N PHE A 1 -6.92 5.54 -8.41
CA PHE A 1 -7.83 4.56 -9.04
C PHE A 1 -8.38 4.94 -10.43
N GLN A 2 -8.41 6.21 -10.85
CA GLN A 2 -8.97 6.60 -12.16
C GLN A 2 -8.05 6.29 -13.35
N ALA A 3 -6.73 6.28 -13.14
CA ALA A 3 -5.75 6.05 -14.21
C ALA A 3 -5.82 4.64 -14.82
N HIS A 4 -6.28 3.64 -14.08
CA HIS A 4 -6.37 2.26 -14.54
C HIS A 4 -7.60 1.54 -13.93
N GLY A 5 -8.61 1.27 -14.77
CA GLY A 5 -9.93 0.82 -14.33
C GLY A 5 -9.92 -0.52 -13.58
N SER A 6 -9.03 -1.44 -13.95
CA SER A 6 -8.93 -2.77 -13.33
C SER A 6 -8.01 -2.84 -12.10
N LEU A 7 -7.35 -1.73 -11.72
CA LEU A 7 -6.52 -1.68 -10.51
C LEU A 7 -7.37 -1.97 -9.26
N LYS A 8 -6.92 -2.94 -8.45
CA LYS A 8 -7.68 -3.44 -7.29
C LYS A 8 -7.10 -2.98 -5.96
N HIS A 9 -5.80 -3.19 -5.73
CA HIS A 9 -5.08 -2.75 -4.54
C HIS A 9 -4.02 -1.71 -4.91
N VAL A 10 -3.86 -0.69 -4.07
CA VAL A 10 -2.81 0.32 -4.18
C VAL A 10 -2.13 0.45 -2.83
N LEU A 11 -0.81 0.40 -2.84
CA LEU A 11 0.04 0.66 -1.69
C LEU A 11 0.86 1.92 -1.98
N VAL A 12 0.84 2.88 -1.06
CA VAL A 12 1.65 4.10 -1.12
C VAL A 12 2.75 3.98 -0.06
N VAL A 13 3.99 4.19 -0.47
CA VAL A 13 5.19 4.07 0.38
C VAL A 13 6.10 5.28 0.18
N ASP A 14 7.00 5.52 1.14
CA ASP A 14 8.03 6.53 1.02
C ASP A 14 9.15 6.09 0.07
N SER A 15 10.00 7.03 -0.34
CA SER A 15 11.10 6.80 -1.29
C SER A 15 12.23 5.92 -0.75
N ASP A 16 12.26 5.64 0.55
CA ASP A 16 13.24 4.74 1.19
C ASP A 16 12.81 3.27 1.19
N ILE A 17 11.68 2.94 0.53
CA ILE A 17 11.17 1.58 0.33
C ILE A 17 11.41 1.14 -1.12
N ASP A 18 12.05 -0.01 -1.31
CA ASP A 18 12.17 -0.63 -2.63
C ASP A 18 10.85 -1.28 -3.05
N ILE A 19 10.19 -0.70 -4.05
CA ILE A 19 8.91 -1.18 -4.58
C ILE A 19 9.02 -2.51 -5.35
N TYR A 20 10.24 -2.97 -5.64
CA TYR A 20 10.50 -4.24 -6.32
C TYR A 20 10.83 -5.39 -5.33
N ASP A 21 11.13 -5.09 -4.05
CA ASP A 21 11.29 -6.10 -3.00
C ASP A 21 10.00 -6.24 -2.18
N GLY A 22 9.30 -7.37 -2.35
CA GLY A 22 8.09 -7.66 -1.60
C GLY A 22 8.27 -7.66 -0.08
N ARG A 23 9.49 -7.94 0.44
CA ARG A 23 9.78 -7.87 1.88
C ARG A 23 9.86 -6.43 2.36
N ASP A 24 10.32 -5.51 1.53
CA ASP A 24 10.42 -4.10 1.88
C ASP A 24 9.04 -3.42 1.84
N LEU A 25 8.18 -3.84 0.91
CA LEU A 25 6.76 -3.49 0.92
C LEU A 25 6.05 -3.99 2.18
N GLU A 26 6.28 -5.24 2.58
CA GLU A 26 5.70 -5.81 3.81
C GLU A 26 6.21 -5.08 5.06
N PHE A 27 7.48 -4.70 5.10
CA PHE A 27 8.05 -3.87 6.17
C PHE A 27 7.31 -2.53 6.29
N ALA A 28 7.01 -1.87 5.17
CA ALA A 28 6.26 -0.62 5.17
C ALA A 28 4.86 -0.81 5.79
N ILE A 29 4.12 -1.84 5.36
CA ILE A 29 2.79 -2.17 5.92
C ILE A 29 2.90 -2.46 7.42
N ALA A 30 3.86 -3.31 7.83
CA ALA A 30 3.97 -3.75 9.21
C ALA A 30 4.36 -2.64 10.20
N THR A 31 5.06 -1.60 9.74
CA THR A 31 5.68 -0.61 10.63
C THR A 31 5.17 0.82 10.47
N ARG A 32 4.51 1.15 9.34
CA ARG A 32 4.06 2.53 9.04
C ARG A 32 2.55 2.67 8.94
N MET A 33 1.80 1.56 8.85
CA MET A 33 0.35 1.57 8.66
C MET A 33 -0.41 1.17 9.93
N ARG A 34 -1.54 1.81 10.17
CA ARG A 34 -2.56 1.43 11.15
C ARG A 34 -3.89 1.15 10.46
N GLY A 35 -4.43 -0.05 10.66
CA GLY A 35 -5.61 -0.55 9.92
C GLY A 35 -6.88 0.30 10.02
N ASP A 36 -7.06 1.05 11.10
CA ASP A 36 -8.21 1.92 11.36
C ASP A 36 -8.04 3.36 10.86
N GLU A 37 -6.81 3.79 10.54
CA GLU A 37 -6.53 5.15 10.04
C GLU A 37 -6.13 5.16 8.56
N ASP A 38 -5.32 4.19 8.15
CA ASP A 38 -4.55 4.27 6.91
C ASP A 38 -5.06 3.31 5.82
N LEU A 39 -6.16 2.60 6.09
CA LEU A 39 -6.84 1.71 5.14
C LEU A 39 -8.04 2.41 4.50
N VAL A 40 -7.98 2.60 3.18
CA VAL A 40 -9.10 3.13 2.39
C VAL A 40 -9.83 1.99 1.71
N ILE A 41 -11.07 1.74 2.14
CA ILE A 41 -11.96 0.75 1.52
C ILE A 41 -12.93 1.47 0.58
N HIS A 42 -12.88 1.11 -0.72
CA HIS A 42 -13.74 1.71 -1.74
C HIS A 42 -14.65 0.64 -2.38
N PRO A 43 -15.82 0.36 -1.79
CA PRO A 43 -16.72 -0.69 -2.25
C PRO A 43 -17.53 -0.26 -3.49
N ASN A 44 -18.16 -1.24 -4.15
CA ASN A 44 -19.13 -1.04 -5.23
C ASN A 44 -18.56 -0.28 -6.44
N VAL A 45 -17.34 -0.62 -6.86
CA VAL A 45 -16.68 0.02 -8.00
C VAL A 45 -16.30 -0.99 -9.07
N ARG A 46 -16.21 -0.51 -10.32
CA ARG A 46 -15.78 -1.33 -11.45
C ARG A 46 -14.30 -1.70 -11.31
N GLY A 47 -14.03 -3.00 -11.43
CA GLY A 47 -12.70 -3.60 -11.51
C GLY A 47 -12.53 -4.36 -12.82
N SER A 48 -11.84 -5.51 -12.76
CA SER A 48 -11.71 -6.42 -13.90
C SER A 48 -12.85 -7.44 -13.90
N THR A 49 -13.44 -7.72 -15.06
CA THR A 49 -14.37 -8.85 -15.25
C THR A 49 -13.67 -10.21 -15.13
N LEU A 50 -12.33 -10.23 -15.20
CA LEU A 50 -11.52 -11.43 -14.99
C LEU A 50 -11.23 -11.70 -13.50
N ASP A 51 -11.52 -10.77 -12.59
CA ASP A 51 -11.38 -11.01 -11.15
C ASP A 51 -12.47 -11.99 -10.69
N PRO A 52 -12.13 -13.24 -10.30
CA PRO A 52 -13.12 -14.26 -9.94
C PRO A 52 -13.85 -13.96 -8.64
N ARG A 53 -13.41 -12.92 -7.89
CA ARG A 53 -14.09 -12.44 -6.68
C ARG A 53 -15.03 -11.27 -6.95
N SER A 54 -15.02 -10.72 -8.16
CA SER A 54 -15.96 -9.67 -8.55
C SER A 54 -17.35 -10.27 -8.82
N ILE A 55 -18.38 -9.44 -8.67
CA ILE A 55 -19.75 -9.77 -9.09
C ILE A 55 -20.02 -8.89 -10.31
N ASP A 56 -20.08 -9.50 -11.49
CA ASP A 56 -20.24 -8.79 -12.77
C ASP A 56 -19.21 -7.66 -13.00
N GLY A 57 -17.95 -7.90 -12.58
CA GLY A 57 -16.87 -6.91 -12.67
C GLY A 57 -16.94 -5.79 -11.64
N ILE A 58 -17.90 -5.84 -10.69
CA ILE A 58 -17.98 -4.95 -9.53
C ILE A 58 -17.26 -5.58 -8.36
N THR A 59 -16.43 -4.80 -7.67
CA THR A 59 -15.61 -5.27 -6.55
C THR A 59 -15.34 -4.13 -5.57
N THR A 60 -14.52 -4.41 -4.56
CA THR A 60 -13.98 -3.42 -3.64
C THR A 60 -12.53 -3.15 -4.01
N LYS A 61 -12.16 -1.87 -4.12
CA LYS A 61 -10.77 -1.43 -4.23
C LYS A 61 -10.25 -1.07 -2.86
N VAL A 62 -8.95 -1.31 -2.64
CA VAL A 62 -8.29 -1.02 -1.36
C VAL A 62 -7.08 -0.13 -1.62
N GLY A 63 -6.99 0.95 -0.87
CA GLY A 63 -5.79 1.78 -0.74
C GLY A 63 -5.17 1.57 0.63
N VAL A 64 -3.84 1.45 0.67
CA VAL A 64 -3.06 1.37 1.91
C VAL A 64 -2.06 2.52 1.89
N ASP A 65 -2.16 3.39 2.89
CA ASP A 65 -1.12 4.37 3.19
C ASP A 65 -0.11 3.75 4.15
N ALA A 66 1.09 3.49 3.65
CA ALA A 66 2.21 2.97 4.45
C ALA A 66 3.35 3.99 4.48
N THR A 67 3.01 5.29 4.48
CA THR A 67 3.98 6.39 4.56
C THR A 67 4.31 6.76 6.01
N ALA A 68 5.49 7.32 6.23
CA ALA A 68 5.91 7.78 7.53
C ALA A 68 5.10 9.01 7.96
N ARG A 69 4.72 9.06 9.24
CA ARG A 69 3.96 10.19 9.75
C ARG A 69 4.82 11.45 9.81
N LEU A 70 4.39 12.46 9.07
CA LEU A 70 5.12 13.72 8.85
C LEU A 70 5.48 14.45 10.15
N ASP A 71 4.65 14.36 11.19
CA ASP A 71 4.87 15.00 12.49
C ASP A 71 5.99 14.33 13.32
N ARG A 72 6.47 13.16 12.90
CA ARG A 72 7.44 12.35 13.65
C ARG A 72 8.31 11.46 12.75
N LEU A 73 8.74 11.98 11.61
CA LEU A 73 9.60 11.28 10.63
C LEU A 73 10.83 10.62 11.24
N TRP A 74 11.43 11.24 12.26
CA TRP A 74 12.59 10.71 12.97
C TRP A 74 12.38 9.30 13.57
N LYS A 75 11.12 8.91 13.87
CA LYS A 75 10.80 7.57 14.38
C LYS A 75 10.85 6.48 13.32
N PHE A 76 10.79 6.85 12.04
CA PHE A 76 10.68 5.92 10.91
C PHE A 76 11.98 5.77 10.13
N GLN A 77 13.04 6.46 10.56
CA GLN A 77 14.35 6.40 9.92
C GLN A 77 14.90 4.97 10.04
N ARG A 78 15.16 4.35 8.88
CA ARG A 78 15.73 3.00 8.81
C ARG A 78 17.17 3.02 9.31
N VAL A 79 17.52 2.01 10.10
CA VAL A 79 18.92 1.78 10.51
C VAL A 79 19.54 0.81 9.52
N THR A 80 20.54 1.27 8.77
CA THR A 80 21.38 0.39 7.97
C THR A 80 22.55 -0.08 8.84
N PRO A 81 22.71 -1.40 9.08
CA PRO A 81 23.89 -1.90 9.78
C PRO A 81 25.17 -1.49 9.05
N LYS A 82 26.21 -1.13 9.80
CA LYS A 82 27.52 -0.82 9.20
C LYS A 82 28.06 -2.05 8.49
N GLY A 83 28.27 -1.97 7.17
CA GLY A 83 29.01 -2.96 6.38
C GLY A 83 28.27 -3.60 5.21
N GLU A 84 26.98 -3.29 5.00
CA GLU A 84 26.18 -3.85 3.89
C GLU A 84 25.65 -2.72 2.99
N GLY A 85 26.54 -2.12 2.20
CA GLY A 85 26.22 -1.11 1.19
C GLY A 85 26.81 -1.48 -0.16
#